data_AF-A0A5P2C2S4-F1
#
_entry.id   AF-A0A5P2C2S4-F1
#
_cell.length_a   1.000
_cell.length_b   1.000
_cell.length_c   1.000
_cell.angle_alpha   90.00
_cell.angle_beta   90.00
_cell.angle_gamma   90.00
#
_symmetry.space_group_name_H-M   'P 1'
#
loop_
_entity.id
_entity.type
_entity.pdbx_description
1 polymer ?
#
loop_
_entity_poly.entity_id
_entity_poly.type
_entity_poly.pdbx_seq_one_letter_code
_entity_poly.pdbx_strand_id
1 'polypeptide(L)'
;MTAMRRIEFLNYPIGGEVPIHQWGYRIDGTDLRVYAADATRDLWRREREEKDPAAEERFLLDQHDGLTLDEVGDPARHFLGDPAPEFADPSAGTTPVLGCSCGVWACWPLRTTITTTPDTVTWSAFRQPFRKKWGELPMGPYVFARPAYEAALAAPVRLPADPLRGDG
;
A
#
# COMPACT_ATOMS: atom_id res chain seq x y z
N MET A 1 -0.25 19.54 -16.14
CA MET A 1 -0.36 18.08 -16.42
C MET A 1 0.31 17.36 -15.26
N THR A 2 -0.39 16.44 -14.60
CA THR A 2 0.22 15.61 -13.54
C THR A 2 1.24 14.68 -14.20
N ALA A 3 2.48 14.67 -13.71
CA ALA A 3 3.51 13.79 -14.25
C ALA A 3 3.12 12.32 -14.04
N MET A 4 3.24 11.52 -15.08
CA MET A 4 2.98 10.08 -15.01
C MET A 4 4.10 9.42 -14.21
N ARG A 5 3.70 8.61 -13.23
CA ARG A 5 4.56 7.86 -12.33
C ARG A 5 4.76 6.44 -12.86
N ARG A 6 5.84 5.78 -12.43
CA ARG A 6 6.08 4.36 -12.68
C ARG A 6 5.70 3.57 -11.43
N ILE A 7 4.92 2.49 -11.60
CA ILE A 7 4.66 1.53 -10.54
C ILE A 7 5.40 0.22 -10.83
N GLU A 8 5.87 -0.42 -9.77
CA GLU A 8 6.29 -1.82 -9.76
C GLU A 8 5.43 -2.56 -8.76
N PHE A 9 4.87 -3.70 -9.17
CA PHE A 9 4.26 -4.65 -8.26
C PHE A 9 5.31 -5.67 -7.84
N LEU A 10 5.35 -5.97 -6.55
CA LEU A 10 6.33 -6.86 -5.95
C LEU A 10 5.60 -8.04 -5.31
N ASN A 11 6.22 -9.21 -5.35
CA ASN A 11 5.87 -10.32 -4.48
C ASN A 11 7.09 -10.72 -3.66
N TYR A 12 6.95 -10.77 -2.34
CA TYR A 12 8.04 -11.16 -1.45
C TYR A 12 7.53 -12.07 -0.34
N PRO A 13 8.38 -13.00 0.14
CA PRO A 13 8.02 -13.89 1.24
C PRO A 13 8.06 -13.13 2.58
N ILE A 14 7.16 -13.53 3.48
CA ILE A 14 7.22 -13.21 4.90
C ILE A 14 6.98 -14.49 5.72
N GLY A 15 7.40 -14.49 6.98
CA GLY A 15 7.25 -15.64 7.88
C GLY A 15 8.39 -16.65 7.79
N GLY A 16 8.22 -17.79 8.46
CA GLY A 16 9.27 -18.80 8.66
C GLY A 16 9.32 -19.88 7.58
N GLU A 17 9.42 -21.15 8.02
CA GLU A 17 9.74 -22.32 7.19
C GLU A 17 8.81 -22.53 5.96
N VAL A 18 7.55 -22.09 6.05
CA VAL A 18 6.62 -21.99 4.91
C VAL A 18 6.23 -20.53 4.73
N PRO A 19 6.88 -19.80 3.82
CA PRO A 19 6.64 -18.37 3.67
C PRO A 19 5.31 -18.11 2.97
N ILE A 20 4.54 -17.19 3.53
CA ILE A 20 3.40 -16.58 2.84
C ILE A 20 3.92 -15.41 2.02
N HIS A 21 3.39 -15.22 0.82
CA HIS A 21 3.82 -14.13 -0.05
C HIS A 21 2.87 -12.94 0.08
N GLN A 22 3.44 -11.75 0.04
CA GLN A 22 2.71 -10.49 0.07
C GLN A 22 2.90 -9.67 -1.20
N TRP A 23 1.91 -8.84 -1.51
CA TRP A 23 1.97 -7.77 -2.48
C TRP A 23 2.70 -6.55 -1.91
N GLY A 24 3.74 -6.09 -2.61
CA GLY A 24 4.38 -4.80 -2.38
C GLY A 24 4.28 -3.88 -3.59
N TYR A 25 4.60 -2.60 -3.38
CA TYR A 25 4.56 -1.61 -4.45
C TYR A 25 5.72 -0.65 -4.32
N ARG A 26 6.35 -0.34 -5.45
CA ARG A 26 7.22 0.83 -5.57
C ARG A 26 6.62 1.83 -6.53
N ILE A 27 6.63 3.10 -6.15
CA ILE A 27 6.29 4.22 -7.03
C ILE A 27 7.57 5.00 -7.27
N ASP A 28 7.98 5.11 -8.53
CA ASP A 28 9.27 5.68 -8.94
C ASP A 28 10.46 5.11 -8.14
N GLY A 29 10.41 3.79 -7.84
CA GLY A 29 11.44 3.08 -7.09
C GLY A 29 11.33 3.17 -5.55
N THR A 30 10.42 3.99 -5.02
CA THR A 30 10.22 4.14 -3.56
C THR A 30 9.08 3.25 -3.07
N ASP A 31 9.31 2.46 -2.01
CA ASP A 31 8.28 1.58 -1.42
C ASP A 31 7.09 2.40 -0.89
N LEU A 32 5.85 1.94 -1.15
CA LEU A 32 4.64 2.63 -0.73
C LEU A 32 4.57 2.85 0.80
N ARG A 33 5.13 1.95 1.59
CA ARG A 33 5.19 2.09 3.06
C ARG A 33 6.03 3.29 3.50
N VAL A 34 7.04 3.69 2.71
CA VAL A 34 7.80 4.93 2.97
C VAL A 34 6.92 6.15 2.76
N TYR A 35 6.14 6.20 1.67
CA TYR A 35 5.18 7.29 1.47
C TYR A 35 4.12 7.34 2.58
N ALA A 36 3.66 6.18 3.05
CA ALA A 36 2.70 6.11 4.16
C ALA A 36 3.31 6.58 5.49
N ALA A 37 4.56 6.21 5.77
CA ALA A 37 5.31 6.67 6.93
C ALA A 37 5.45 8.20 6.93
N ASP A 38 5.89 8.79 5.81
CA ASP A 38 6.04 10.24 5.69
C ASP A 38 4.70 10.96 5.79
N ALA A 39 3.65 10.46 5.13
CA ALA A 39 2.32 11.07 5.15
C ALA A 39 1.66 11.03 6.54
N THR A 40 2.08 10.11 7.41
CA THR A 40 1.50 9.95 8.76
C THR A 40 2.40 10.47 9.88
N ARG A 41 3.65 10.85 9.60
CA ARG A 41 4.64 11.29 10.59
C ARG A 41 4.13 12.39 11.52
N ASP A 42 3.69 13.52 10.96
CA ASP A 42 3.20 14.65 11.75
C ASP A 42 1.86 14.36 12.44
N LEU A 43 1.08 13.41 11.91
CA LEU A 43 -0.16 12.95 12.55
C LEU A 43 0.17 12.11 13.78
N TRP A 44 1.14 11.20 13.67
CA TRP A 44 1.62 10.39 14.79
C TRP A 44 2.27 11.22 15.88
N ARG A 45 3.11 12.21 15.53
CA ARG A 45 3.72 13.12 16.51
C ARG A 45 2.73 13.86 17.40
N ARG A 46 1.50 14.10 16.91
CA ARG A 46 0.42 14.74 17.69
C ARG A 46 -0.21 13.79 18.71
N GLU A 47 -0.06 12.49 18.52
CA GLU A 47 -0.71 11.46 19.32
C GLU A 47 0.26 10.65 20.18
N ARG A 48 1.51 10.54 19.74
CA ARG A 48 2.58 9.78 20.38
C ARG A 48 3.86 10.60 20.31
N GLU A 49 4.39 10.93 21.47
CA GLU A 49 5.73 11.49 21.58
C GLU A 49 6.74 10.33 21.57
N GLU A 50 7.53 10.22 20.50
CA GLU A 50 8.71 9.37 20.42
C GLU A 50 9.92 10.30 20.30
N LYS A 51 10.85 10.21 21.25
CA LYS A 51 11.99 11.14 21.34
C LYS A 51 13.20 10.65 20.58
N ASP A 52 13.28 9.35 20.32
CA ASP A 52 14.33 8.76 19.50
C ASP A 52 13.91 8.75 18.02
N PRO A 53 14.57 9.53 17.14
CA PRO A 53 14.25 9.57 15.71
C PRO A 53 14.35 8.21 15.03
N ALA A 54 15.26 7.32 15.46
CA ALA A 54 15.39 5.99 14.87
C ALA A 54 14.25 5.07 15.28
N ALA A 55 13.78 5.17 16.53
CA ALA A 55 12.59 4.46 16.99
C ALA A 55 11.31 4.99 16.33
N GLU A 56 11.20 6.31 16.13
CA GLU A 56 10.10 6.92 15.38
C GLU A 56 10.07 6.38 13.94
N GLU A 57 11.21 6.39 13.25
CA GLU A 57 11.30 5.92 11.87
C GLU A 57 10.89 4.46 11.72
N ARG A 58 11.44 3.59 12.57
CA ARG A 58 11.06 2.16 12.59
C ARG A 58 9.58 1.98 12.86
N PHE A 59 9.02 2.69 13.85
CA PHE A 59 7.61 2.64 14.15
C PHE A 59 6.74 3.03 12.95
N LEU A 60 7.09 4.10 12.23
CA LEU A 60 6.32 4.57 11.08
C LEU A 60 6.36 3.59 9.90
N LEU A 61 7.54 3.02 9.61
CA LEU A 61 7.70 2.02 8.56
C LEU A 61 7.02 0.69 8.89
N ASP A 62 6.91 0.35 10.18
CA ASP A 62 6.27 -0.88 10.67
C ASP A 62 4.75 -0.79 10.83
N GLN A 63 4.13 0.36 10.51
CA GLN A 63 2.68 0.51 10.61
C GLN A 63 1.90 -0.36 9.62
N HIS A 64 2.51 -0.66 8.47
CA HIS A 64 1.82 -1.34 7.38
C HIS A 64 2.69 -2.44 6.78
N ASP A 65 2.01 -3.43 6.20
CA ASP A 65 2.60 -4.48 5.38
C ASP A 65 1.79 -4.72 4.11
N GLY A 66 2.31 -5.58 3.23
CA GLY A 66 1.60 -5.99 2.03
C GLY A 66 0.34 -6.80 2.36
N LEU A 67 -0.60 -6.83 1.41
CA LEU A 67 -1.70 -7.80 1.44
C LEU A 67 -1.16 -9.16 1.00
N THR A 68 -1.61 -10.26 1.60
CA THR A 68 -1.18 -11.59 1.12
C THR A 68 -1.75 -11.88 -0.26
N LEU A 69 -1.06 -12.74 -1.03
CA LEU A 69 -1.51 -13.11 -2.37
C LEU A 69 -2.90 -13.74 -2.35
N ASP A 70 -3.15 -14.62 -1.38
CA ASP A 70 -4.42 -15.34 -1.24
C ASP A 70 -5.57 -14.40 -0.86
N GLU A 71 -5.32 -13.39 -0.03
CA GLU A 71 -6.33 -12.39 0.35
C GLU A 71 -6.81 -11.56 -0.84
N VAL A 72 -5.92 -11.17 -1.75
CA VAL A 72 -6.27 -10.30 -2.89
C VAL A 72 -7.16 -10.99 -3.92
N GLY A 73 -7.08 -12.32 -4.03
CA GLY A 73 -7.90 -13.10 -4.96
C GLY A 73 -7.55 -12.80 -6.43
N ASP A 74 -8.37 -11.99 -7.10
CA ASP A 74 -8.10 -11.50 -8.47
C ASP A 74 -7.36 -10.16 -8.41
N PRO A 75 -6.02 -10.15 -8.58
CA PRO A 75 -5.23 -8.93 -8.45
C PRO A 75 -5.53 -7.93 -9.57
N ALA A 76 -5.94 -8.37 -10.76
CA ALA A 76 -6.32 -7.47 -11.84
C ALA A 76 -7.56 -6.67 -11.46
N ARG A 77 -8.60 -7.34 -10.95
CA ARG A 77 -9.81 -6.66 -10.47
C ARG A 77 -9.50 -5.74 -9.28
N HIS A 78 -8.80 -6.25 -8.27
CA HIS A 78 -8.47 -5.49 -7.06
C HIS A 78 -7.71 -4.20 -7.35
N PHE A 79 -6.60 -4.31 -8.08
CA PHE A 79 -5.74 -3.17 -8.38
C PHE A 79 -6.22 -2.32 -9.57
N LEU A 80 -7.35 -2.64 -10.21
CA LEU A 80 -8.03 -1.75 -11.15
C LEU A 80 -9.28 -1.07 -10.57
N GLY A 81 -9.50 -1.20 -9.25
CA GLY A 81 -10.56 -0.49 -8.53
C GLY A 81 -11.87 -1.26 -8.40
N ASP A 82 -11.87 -2.57 -8.65
CA ASP A 82 -13.00 -3.47 -8.45
C ASP A 82 -12.62 -4.60 -7.47
N PRO A 83 -12.29 -4.29 -6.21
CA PRO A 83 -11.85 -5.31 -5.27
C PRO A 83 -13.00 -6.25 -4.89
N ALA A 84 -12.63 -7.43 -4.38
CA ALA A 84 -13.60 -8.42 -3.93
C ALA A 84 -14.53 -7.84 -2.82
N PRO A 85 -15.79 -8.30 -2.70
CA PRO A 85 -16.77 -7.71 -1.78
C PRO A 85 -16.33 -7.61 -0.31
N GLU A 86 -15.48 -8.52 0.16
CA GLU A 86 -14.85 -8.51 1.48
C GLU A 86 -13.98 -7.27 1.74
N PHE A 87 -13.45 -6.65 0.68
CA PHE A 87 -12.70 -5.41 0.73
C PHE A 87 -13.58 -4.17 0.48
N ALA A 88 -14.82 -4.35 0.06
CA ALA A 88 -15.71 -3.22 -0.18
C ALA A 88 -15.98 -2.49 1.13
N ASP A 89 -15.68 -1.19 1.17
CA ASP A 89 -16.24 -0.30 2.19
C ASP A 89 -17.56 0.26 1.66
N PRO A 90 -18.71 -0.07 2.30
CA PRO A 90 -20.02 0.40 1.88
C PRO A 90 -20.14 1.93 1.83
N SER A 91 -19.24 2.66 2.49
CA SER A 91 -19.28 4.11 2.66
C SER A 91 -18.26 4.90 1.85
N ALA A 92 -17.23 4.25 1.26
CA ALA A 92 -16.09 4.98 0.72
C ALA A 92 -15.58 4.56 -0.67
N GLY A 93 -16.02 3.42 -1.25
CA GLY A 93 -15.54 3.01 -2.59
C GLY A 93 -14.01 2.95 -2.71
N THR A 94 -13.33 2.67 -1.60
CA THR A 94 -11.87 2.58 -1.53
C THR A 94 -11.41 1.14 -1.52
N THR A 95 -10.22 0.92 -2.06
CA THR A 95 -9.53 -0.37 -2.11
C THR A 95 -8.37 -0.36 -1.11
N PRO A 96 -8.22 -1.37 -0.25
CA PRO A 96 -7.01 -1.52 0.55
C PRO A 96 -5.83 -1.86 -0.34
N VAL A 97 -4.70 -1.20 -0.14
CA VAL A 97 -3.44 -1.47 -0.84
C VAL A 97 -2.35 -1.97 0.10
N LEU A 98 -2.39 -1.58 1.38
CA LEU A 98 -1.56 -2.15 2.45
C LEU A 98 -2.45 -2.66 3.60
N GLY A 99 -1.97 -3.69 4.29
CA GLY A 99 -2.55 -4.26 5.50
C GLY A 99 -1.72 -3.93 6.75
N CYS A 100 -2.06 -4.57 7.86
CA CYS A 100 -1.32 -4.44 9.12
C CYS A 100 -0.17 -5.46 9.19
N SER A 101 0.93 -5.05 9.82
CA SER A 101 2.08 -5.92 10.13
C SER A 101 1.76 -7.04 11.14
N CYS A 102 0.58 -7.01 11.78
CA CYS A 102 0.11 -8.12 12.62
C CYS A 102 -0.36 -9.35 11.81
N GLY A 103 -0.39 -9.27 10.47
CA GLY A 103 -0.83 -10.35 9.59
C GLY A 103 -2.34 -10.39 9.33
N VAL A 104 -3.13 -9.51 9.94
CA VAL A 104 -4.56 -9.33 9.63
C VAL A 104 -4.73 -8.02 8.87
N TRP A 105 -4.97 -8.10 7.56
CA TRP A 105 -5.03 -6.90 6.72
C TRP A 105 -6.01 -5.84 7.23
N ALA A 106 -7.18 -6.28 7.70
CA ALA A 106 -8.28 -5.43 8.15
C ALA A 106 -8.03 -4.75 9.51
N CYS A 107 -6.97 -5.11 10.23
CA CYS A 107 -6.65 -4.53 11.53
C CYS A 107 -6.16 -3.07 11.40
N TRP A 108 -5.40 -2.77 10.35
CA TRP A 108 -4.83 -1.44 10.11
C TRP A 108 -4.56 -1.22 8.61
N PRO A 109 -5.61 -1.17 7.76
CA PRO A 109 -5.42 -1.08 6.32
C PRO A 109 -5.09 0.36 5.88
N LEU A 110 -4.24 0.51 4.88
CA LEU A 110 -4.16 1.74 4.09
C LEU A 110 -5.07 1.60 2.87
N ARG A 111 -6.08 2.46 2.78
CA ARG A 111 -7.08 2.45 1.69
C ARG A 111 -6.86 3.61 0.74
N THR A 112 -7.15 3.41 -0.53
CA THR A 112 -7.07 4.45 -1.59
C THR A 112 -8.23 4.30 -2.57
N THR A 113 -8.64 5.38 -3.22
CA THR A 113 -9.53 5.31 -4.39
C THR A 113 -8.69 5.01 -5.62
N ILE A 114 -9.00 3.90 -6.29
CA ILE A 114 -8.39 3.52 -7.56
C ILE A 114 -9.39 3.87 -8.68
N THR A 115 -9.01 4.79 -9.55
CA THR A 115 -9.82 5.17 -10.73
C THR A 115 -9.11 4.76 -12.00
N THR A 116 -9.77 3.91 -12.78
CA THR A 116 -9.25 3.38 -14.05
C THR A 116 -10.01 4.01 -15.22
N THR A 117 -9.28 4.59 -16.16
CA THR A 117 -9.79 5.08 -17.46
C THR A 117 -9.19 4.23 -18.58
N PRO A 118 -9.52 4.46 -19.86
CA PRO A 118 -8.83 3.78 -20.97
C PRO A 118 -7.31 4.01 -20.98
N ASP A 119 -6.84 5.17 -20.49
CA ASP A 119 -5.44 5.59 -20.65
C ASP A 119 -4.64 5.56 -19.34
N THR A 120 -5.31 5.66 -18.19
CA THR A 120 -4.62 5.85 -16.90
C THR A 120 -5.25 5.04 -15.77
N VAL A 121 -4.42 4.66 -14.80
CA VAL A 121 -4.86 4.23 -13.47
C VAL A 121 -4.39 5.29 -12.47
N THR A 122 -5.29 5.77 -11.61
CA THR A 122 -4.97 6.78 -10.59
C THR A 122 -5.25 6.25 -9.19
N TRP A 123 -4.25 6.31 -8.31
CA TRP A 123 -4.41 6.05 -6.87
C TRP A 123 -4.47 7.39 -6.14
N SER A 124 -5.53 7.62 -5.38
CA SER A 124 -5.80 8.92 -4.73
C SER A 124 -6.56 8.74 -3.42
N ALA A 125 -6.77 9.84 -2.68
CA ALA A 125 -7.58 9.82 -1.47
C ALA A 125 -7.16 8.74 -0.45
N PHE A 126 -5.87 8.64 -0.18
CA PHE A 126 -5.32 7.68 0.78
C PHE A 126 -5.83 7.98 2.19
N ARG A 127 -6.31 6.96 2.91
CA ARG A 127 -6.96 7.13 4.22
C ARG A 127 -6.66 5.97 5.16
N GLN A 128 -6.63 6.26 6.46
CA GLN A 128 -6.61 5.29 7.54
C GLN A 128 -8.02 5.21 8.19
N PRO A 129 -8.85 4.19 7.88
CA PRO A 129 -10.24 4.12 8.35
C PRO A 129 -10.39 4.13 9.88
N PHE A 130 -9.42 3.58 10.63
CA PHE A 130 -9.45 3.60 12.10
C PHE A 130 -9.06 4.95 12.70
N ARG A 131 -8.60 5.90 11.87
CA ARG A 131 -8.23 7.26 12.26
C ARG A 131 -8.94 8.30 11.40
N LYS A 132 -10.28 8.28 11.43
CA LYS A 132 -11.13 9.21 10.66
C LYS A 132 -10.73 10.70 10.78
N LYS A 133 -10.22 11.12 11.94
CA LYS A 133 -9.76 12.51 12.19
C LYS A 133 -8.53 12.92 11.37
N TRP A 134 -7.75 11.97 10.89
CA TRP A 134 -6.61 12.24 10.00
C TRP A 134 -7.07 12.68 8.61
N GLY A 135 -8.31 12.32 8.22
CA GLY A 135 -8.86 12.65 6.92
C GLY A 135 -8.09 11.96 5.79
N GLU A 136 -7.98 12.67 4.68
CA GLU A 136 -7.14 12.26 3.54
C GLU A 136 -5.67 12.54 3.86
N LEU A 137 -4.84 11.51 3.70
CA LEU A 137 -3.42 11.57 3.94
C LEU A 137 -2.74 12.38 2.83
N PRO A 138 -1.68 13.15 3.15
CA PRO A 138 -0.96 13.98 2.19
C PRO A 138 -0.02 13.16 1.29
N MET A 139 -0.58 12.20 0.55
CA MET A 139 0.12 11.35 -0.42
C MET A 139 -0.72 11.13 -1.67
N GLY A 140 -0.04 11.03 -2.81
CA GLY A 140 -0.71 11.02 -4.12
C GLY A 140 -1.32 12.39 -4.49
N PRO A 141 -2.21 12.43 -5.51
CA PRO A 141 -2.57 11.32 -6.38
C PRO A 141 -1.38 10.82 -7.20
N TYR A 142 -1.29 9.50 -7.39
CA TYR A 142 -0.32 8.87 -8.27
C TYR A 142 -1.03 8.44 -9.55
N VAL A 143 -0.57 8.94 -10.70
CA VAL A 143 -1.16 8.67 -12.01
C VAL A 143 -0.21 7.81 -12.81
N PHE A 144 -0.69 6.67 -13.30
CA PHE A 144 0.10 5.70 -14.05
C PHE A 144 -0.44 5.55 -15.47
N ALA A 145 0.44 5.27 -16.44
CA ALA A 145 0.01 4.85 -17.77
C ALA A 145 -0.66 3.48 -17.65
N ARG A 146 -1.92 3.34 -18.09
CA ARG A 146 -2.64 2.08 -17.94
C ARG A 146 -1.93 0.88 -18.58
N PRO A 147 -1.38 0.97 -19.83
CA PRO A 147 -0.66 -0.15 -20.41
C PRO A 147 0.57 -0.58 -19.59
N ALA A 148 1.32 0.37 -19.03
CA ALA A 148 2.49 0.08 -18.21
C ALA A 148 2.10 -0.48 -16.83
N TYR A 149 1.01 0.03 -16.25
CA TYR A 149 0.45 -0.44 -14.99
C TYR A 149 -0.01 -1.90 -15.09
N GLU A 150 -0.82 -2.23 -16.10
CA GLU A 150 -1.30 -3.59 -16.31
C GLU A 150 -0.16 -4.56 -16.62
N ALA A 151 0.86 -4.13 -17.38
CA ALA A 151 2.05 -4.94 -17.63
C ALA A 151 2.84 -5.23 -16.34
N ALA A 152 3.03 -4.21 -15.48
CA ALA A 152 3.70 -4.38 -14.19
C ALA A 152 2.89 -5.29 -13.24
N LEU A 153 1.56 -5.19 -13.29
CA LEU A 153 0.66 -6.01 -12.49
C LEU A 153 0.64 -7.48 -12.96
N ALA A 154 0.68 -7.72 -14.27
CA ALA A 154 0.70 -9.06 -14.85
C ALA A 154 2.03 -9.79 -14.63
N ALA A 155 3.12 -9.06 -14.39
CA ALA A 155 4.44 -9.61 -14.13
C ALA A 155 5.09 -8.98 -12.89
N PRO A 156 4.58 -9.27 -11.67
CA PRO A 156 5.17 -8.75 -10.44
C PRO A 156 6.61 -9.22 -10.26
N VAL A 157 7.48 -8.33 -9.80
CA VAL A 157 8.87 -8.66 -9.49
C VAL A 157 8.90 -9.50 -8.21
N ARG A 158 9.44 -10.71 -8.31
CA ARG A 158 9.66 -11.57 -7.14
C ARG A 158 10.95 -11.16 -6.44
N LEU A 159 10.85 -10.81 -5.16
CA LEU A 159 11.99 -10.51 -4.31
C LEU A 159 12.24 -11.66 -3.34
N PRO A 160 13.50 -11.90 -2.94
CA PRO A 160 13.85 -12.99 -2.02
C PRO A 160 13.42 -12.72 -0.57
N ALA A 161 13.18 -11.45 -0.21
CA ALA A 161 12.69 -11.03 1.10
C ALA A 161 11.98 -9.67 1.02
N ASP A 162 11.48 -9.21 2.18
CA ASP A 162 10.83 -7.92 2.34
C ASP A 162 11.77 -6.77 1.90
N PRO A 163 11.37 -5.94 0.92
CA PRO A 163 12.19 -4.87 0.38
C PRO A 163 12.52 -3.73 1.37
N LEU A 164 11.79 -3.60 2.48
CA LEU A 164 12.09 -2.59 3.53
C LEU A 164 12.82 -3.17 4.73
N ARG A 165 12.65 -4.45 5.02
CA ARG A 165 13.25 -5.08 6.21
C ARG A 165 14.48 -5.92 5.89
N GLY A 166 14.70 -6.25 4.62
CA GLY A 166 15.83 -7.07 4.16
C GLY A 166 15.69 -8.53 4.56
N ASP A 167 16.71 -9.32 4.20
CA ASP A 167 16.93 -10.64 4.78
C ASP A 167 17.34 -10.40 6.25
N GLY A 168 16.41 -10.61 7.19
CA GLY A 168 16.73 -10.63 8.62
C GLY A 168 17.71 -11.74 8.95
#